data_AF-A0A1E8CNB6-F1
#
_entry.id   AF-A0A1E8CNB6-F1
#
_cell.length_a   1.000
_cell.length_b   1.000
_cell.length_c   1.000
_cell.angle_alpha   90.00
_cell.angle_beta   90.00
_cell.angle_gamma   90.00
#
_symmetry.space_group_name_H-M   'P 1'
#
loop_
_entity.id
_entity.type
_entity.pdbx_description
1 polymer ?
#
loop_
_entity_poly.entity_id
_entity_poly.type
_entity_poly.pdbx_seq_one_letter_code
_entity_poly.pdbx_strand_id
1 'polypeptide(L)'
;MKVLHTSDWHLGRSLYGQRRYPEFDALLTWMLDALRTQQIDVLLIAGDIFDTTAPSNRAMQQYYQFLRQAADTGCQHVVIIGGNHDSPTFLNAPRDILKMLNVHVVGAATEDPAQEVLRLDAKDGRPMALVCAVPYLRDRDIRSAEAGETIEDKEKKLLGGIRHHYKTVTDAAENQRLYLEKQYQTQVPLIGMGHLWAAGGQKIEGDGVRDLYVGSLAHVSTDIFPATLDYVALGHLHVPQSVGGQANIRYSGSPLAMGFGEARQQKSVCLLAFEGRSPDISQLDIPRFQRMRQLTGGLASLQTELQALLEDGEPTWVEIIYTGDDVVPDLREKLMAALADDSEGLLTLLRVKNQRITSHTLQTQETGQTLDDLSPQDVFMRCLDDHQISDEQRPELLHLYQSILTDVQEADTRSD
;
A
#
# COMPACT_ATOMS: atom_id res chain seq x y z
N MET A 1 9.96 12.33 25.37
CA MET A 1 10.07 11.04 24.63
C MET A 1 10.01 11.34 23.14
N LYS A 2 10.85 10.72 22.32
CA LYS A 2 10.79 10.84 20.86
C LYS A 2 10.22 9.58 20.21
N VAL A 3 9.25 9.74 19.33
CA VAL A 3 8.57 8.66 18.63
C VAL A 3 8.73 8.82 17.13
N LEU A 4 9.04 7.73 16.43
CA LEU A 4 9.01 7.68 14.96
C LEU A 4 7.81 6.84 14.53
N HIS A 5 6.96 7.37 13.68
CA HIS A 5 5.79 6.68 13.13
C HIS A 5 5.95 6.48 11.62
N THR A 6 5.88 5.22 11.19
CA THR A 6 5.93 4.76 9.80
C THR A 6 4.86 3.67 9.57
N SER A 7 4.53 3.35 8.32
CA SER A 7 3.56 2.32 7.94
C SER A 7 3.80 1.86 6.50
N ASP A 8 3.04 0.86 6.04
CA ASP A 8 2.90 0.52 4.61
C ASP A 8 4.24 0.24 3.92
N TRP A 9 5.09 -0.56 4.57
CA TRP A 9 6.41 -0.93 4.04
C TRP A 9 6.30 -1.84 2.83
N HIS A 10 5.34 -2.76 2.83
CA HIS A 10 5.13 -3.76 1.78
C HIS A 10 6.43 -4.48 1.36
N LEU A 11 7.21 -4.95 2.35
CA LEU A 11 8.44 -5.68 2.09
C LEU A 11 8.18 -6.86 1.14
N GLY A 12 9.01 -6.95 0.11
CA GLY A 12 8.89 -7.97 -0.94
C GLY A 12 8.02 -7.58 -2.14
N ARG A 13 7.36 -6.41 -2.13
CA ARG A 13 6.61 -5.91 -3.29
C ARG A 13 7.51 -5.78 -4.51
N SER A 14 7.03 -6.28 -5.64
CA SER A 14 7.62 -6.01 -6.95
C SER A 14 6.88 -4.88 -7.66
N LEU A 15 7.58 -4.09 -8.47
CA LEU A 15 6.97 -3.10 -9.35
C LEU A 15 7.03 -3.60 -10.79
N TYR A 16 5.89 -4.04 -11.33
CA TYR A 16 5.77 -4.62 -12.69
C TYR A 16 6.81 -5.71 -12.99
N GLY A 17 6.96 -6.65 -12.06
CA GLY A 17 7.93 -7.75 -12.18
C GLY A 17 9.35 -7.41 -11.71
N GLN A 18 9.69 -6.13 -11.52
CA GLN A 18 10.99 -5.74 -10.96
C GLN A 18 11.03 -5.92 -9.46
N ARG A 19 12.09 -6.58 -8.98
CA ARG A 19 12.34 -6.78 -7.56
C ARG A 19 12.97 -5.53 -6.96
N ARG A 20 12.52 -5.18 -5.76
CA ARG A 20 12.90 -3.92 -5.07
C ARG A 20 13.76 -4.13 -3.82
N TYR A 21 14.33 -5.32 -3.64
CA TYR A 21 15.09 -5.65 -2.42
C TYR A 21 16.21 -4.65 -2.11
N PRO A 22 17.01 -4.16 -3.08
CA PRO A 22 18.02 -3.13 -2.80
C PRO A 22 17.43 -1.81 -2.29
N GLU A 23 16.27 -1.38 -2.81
CA GLU A 23 15.58 -0.19 -2.31
C GLU A 23 15.10 -0.39 -0.87
N PHE A 24 14.55 -1.57 -0.56
CA PHE A 24 14.15 -1.91 0.81
C PHE A 24 15.35 -1.98 1.76
N ASP A 25 16.48 -2.57 1.34
CA ASP A 25 17.71 -2.61 2.14
C ASP A 25 18.21 -1.19 2.46
N ALA A 26 18.19 -0.30 1.46
CA ALA A 26 18.59 1.10 1.62
C ALA A 26 17.63 1.86 2.55
N LEU A 27 16.32 1.67 2.40
CA LEU A 27 15.31 2.24 3.29
C LEU A 27 15.51 1.79 4.75
N LEU A 28 15.64 0.49 4.98
CA LEU A 28 15.78 -0.07 6.33
C LEU A 28 17.08 0.41 6.98
N THR A 29 18.16 0.51 6.20
CA THR A 29 19.43 1.09 6.66
C THR A 29 19.26 2.55 7.06
N TRP A 30 18.65 3.37 6.18
CA TRP A 30 18.36 4.77 6.49
C TRP A 30 17.48 4.91 7.74
N MET A 31 16.48 4.05 7.91
CA MET A 31 15.59 4.10 9.06
C MET A 31 16.35 3.77 10.36
N LEU A 32 17.25 2.79 10.35
CA LEU A 32 18.13 2.50 11.50
C LEU A 32 19.02 3.69 11.85
N ASP A 33 19.55 4.39 10.84
CA ASP A 33 20.32 5.62 11.05
C ASP A 33 19.47 6.77 11.57
N ALA A 34 18.22 6.89 11.11
CA ALA A 34 17.26 7.85 11.66
C ALA A 34 16.96 7.57 13.14
N LEU A 35 16.74 6.30 13.52
CA LEU A 35 16.55 5.91 14.93
C LEU A 35 17.72 6.35 15.81
N ARG A 36 18.97 6.18 15.33
CA ARG A 36 20.20 6.56 16.05
C ARG A 36 20.36 8.08 16.14
N THR A 37 20.31 8.75 14.99
CA THR A 37 20.64 10.18 14.86
C THR A 37 19.58 11.08 15.50
N GLN A 38 18.30 10.71 15.37
CA GLN A 38 17.21 11.45 16.00
C GLN A 38 17.00 11.07 17.48
N GLN A 39 17.70 10.03 17.96
CA GLN A 39 17.56 9.47 19.30
C GLN A 39 16.11 9.07 19.59
N ILE A 40 15.55 8.26 18.70
CA ILE A 40 14.18 7.76 18.82
C ILE A 40 14.10 6.81 20.01
N ASP A 41 13.10 7.00 20.87
CA ASP A 41 12.80 6.11 21.98
C ASP A 41 11.84 4.99 21.57
N VAL A 42 10.85 5.31 20.74
CA VAL A 42 9.79 4.39 20.33
C VAL A 42 9.59 4.44 18.81
N LEU A 43 9.61 3.29 18.16
CA LEU A 43 9.23 3.12 16.76
C LEU A 43 7.83 2.51 16.67
N LEU A 44 6.92 3.18 15.96
CA LEU A 44 5.58 2.68 15.66
C LEU A 44 5.51 2.30 14.18
N ILE A 45 5.10 1.06 13.89
CA ILE A 45 4.87 0.57 12.53
C ILE A 45 3.39 0.22 12.36
N ALA A 46 2.64 1.09 11.69
CA ALA A 46 1.18 1.03 11.60
C ALA A 46 0.67 0.12 10.46
N GLY A 47 1.15 -1.12 10.40
CA GLY A 47 0.64 -2.15 9.49
C GLY A 47 1.25 -2.16 8.09
N ASP A 48 0.88 -3.19 7.34
CA ASP A 48 1.36 -3.55 6.00
C ASP A 48 2.89 -3.66 5.94
N ILE A 49 3.41 -4.52 6.82
CA ILE A 49 4.85 -4.84 6.89
C ILE A 49 5.28 -5.55 5.62
N PHE A 50 4.49 -6.53 5.18
CA PHE A 50 4.73 -7.34 3.99
C PHE A 50 3.72 -7.04 2.89
N ASP A 51 4.13 -7.23 1.64
CA ASP A 51 3.22 -7.03 0.49
C ASP A 51 2.16 -8.14 0.38
N THR A 52 2.41 -9.30 0.95
CA THR A 52 1.50 -10.45 0.91
C THR A 52 1.48 -11.20 2.24
N THR A 53 0.42 -12.00 2.43
CA THR A 53 0.25 -12.86 3.61
C THR A 53 1.26 -14.01 3.68
N ALA A 54 1.95 -14.30 2.57
CA ALA A 54 3.00 -15.31 2.44
C ALA A 54 4.29 -14.64 1.94
N PRO A 55 5.02 -13.93 2.82
CA PRO A 55 6.20 -13.18 2.42
C PRO A 55 7.32 -14.09 1.95
N SER A 56 8.16 -13.58 1.05
CA SER A 56 9.36 -14.30 0.60
C SER A 56 10.40 -14.42 1.71
N ASN A 57 11.28 -15.43 1.60
CA ASN A 57 12.40 -15.59 2.54
C ASN A 57 13.29 -14.34 2.63
N ARG A 58 13.45 -13.60 1.53
CA ARG A 58 14.24 -12.37 1.50
C ARG A 58 13.54 -11.24 2.27
N ALA A 59 12.25 -11.06 2.09
CA ALA A 59 11.47 -10.06 2.83
C ALA A 59 11.47 -10.37 4.35
N MET A 60 11.28 -11.64 4.71
CA MET A 60 11.37 -12.09 6.10
C MET A 60 12.76 -11.83 6.70
N GLN A 61 13.82 -12.12 5.94
CA GLN A 61 15.20 -11.83 6.35
C GLN A 61 15.40 -10.34 6.64
N GLN A 62 14.97 -9.46 5.73
CA GLN A 62 15.06 -8.00 5.89
C GLN A 62 14.35 -7.52 7.16
N TYR A 63 13.12 -8.00 7.38
CA TYR A 63 12.33 -7.67 8.57
C TYR A 63 13.02 -8.07 9.87
N TYR A 64 13.41 -9.34 10.02
CA TYR A 64 14.03 -9.80 11.28
C TYR A 64 15.43 -9.21 11.48
N GLN A 65 16.19 -8.97 10.41
CA GLN A 65 17.48 -8.28 10.51
C GLN A 65 17.30 -6.83 10.98
N PHE A 66 16.33 -6.11 10.43
CA PHE A 66 15.99 -4.76 10.87
C PHE A 66 15.63 -4.75 12.36
N LEU A 67 14.72 -5.63 12.82
CA LEU A 67 14.30 -5.65 14.22
C LEU A 67 15.46 -5.96 15.18
N ARG A 68 16.33 -6.90 14.82
CA ARG A 68 17.55 -7.17 15.58
C ARG A 68 18.43 -5.93 15.66
N GLN A 69 18.69 -5.28 14.53
CA GLN A 69 19.56 -4.10 14.48
C GLN A 69 18.93 -2.87 15.14
N ALA A 70 17.60 -2.76 15.16
CA ALA A 70 16.87 -1.69 15.85
C ALA A 70 17.13 -1.75 17.36
N ALA A 71 17.22 -2.96 17.93
CA ALA A 71 17.56 -3.17 19.34
C ALA A 71 19.00 -2.73 19.68
N ASP A 72 19.91 -2.67 18.70
CA ASP A 72 21.29 -2.17 18.88
C ASP A 72 21.40 -0.65 18.76
N THR A 73 20.30 0.07 18.54
CA THR A 73 20.29 1.54 18.46
C THR A 73 20.10 2.17 19.86
N GLY A 74 19.38 3.29 19.94
CA GLY A 74 18.85 3.84 21.20
C GLY A 74 17.35 3.55 21.40
N CYS A 75 16.68 2.98 20.40
CA CYS A 75 15.25 2.69 20.43
C CYS A 75 14.93 1.69 21.54
N GLN A 76 14.09 2.10 22.48
CA GLN A 76 13.72 1.31 23.66
C GLN A 76 12.59 0.34 23.33
N HIS A 77 11.68 0.73 22.43
CA HIS A 77 10.52 -0.06 22.05
C HIS A 77 10.20 0.03 20.56
N VAL A 78 9.82 -1.11 19.98
CA VAL A 78 9.18 -1.15 18.66
C VAL A 78 7.77 -1.69 18.85
N VAL A 79 6.76 -1.01 18.32
CA VAL A 79 5.37 -1.47 18.33
C VAL A 79 4.90 -1.66 16.89
N ILE A 80 4.38 -2.86 16.61
CA ILE A 80 3.99 -3.28 15.28
C ILE A 80 2.55 -3.78 15.35
N ILE A 81 1.69 -3.20 14.51
CA ILE A 81 0.35 -3.74 14.28
C ILE A 81 0.29 -4.42 12.91
N GLY A 82 -0.60 -5.40 12.74
CA GLY A 82 -0.84 -6.02 11.44
C GLY A 82 -1.73 -5.16 10.54
N GLY A 83 -1.38 -5.04 9.26
CA GLY A 83 -2.24 -4.42 8.25
C GLY A 83 -3.15 -5.42 7.52
N ASN A 84 -3.75 -4.98 6.41
CA ASN A 84 -4.64 -5.83 5.62
C ASN A 84 -3.90 -6.79 4.68
N HIS A 85 -2.62 -6.52 4.37
CA HIS A 85 -1.76 -7.42 3.60
C HIS A 85 -1.07 -8.48 4.45
N ASP A 86 -0.91 -8.22 5.75
CA ASP A 86 -0.17 -9.09 6.64
C ASP A 86 -0.96 -10.33 7.06
N SER A 87 -0.24 -11.43 7.26
CA SER A 87 -0.79 -12.63 7.91
C SER A 87 -0.71 -12.49 9.44
N PRO A 88 -1.85 -12.53 10.17
CA PRO A 88 -1.85 -12.44 11.63
C PRO A 88 -1.07 -13.55 12.31
N THR A 89 -1.22 -14.78 11.81
CA THR A 89 -0.57 -15.95 12.39
C THR A 89 0.95 -15.87 12.19
N PHE A 90 1.39 -15.37 11.03
CA PHE A 90 2.81 -15.17 10.76
C PHE A 90 3.41 -14.08 11.67
N LEU A 91 2.76 -12.92 11.79
CA LEU A 91 3.24 -11.82 12.62
C LEU A 91 3.23 -12.18 14.11
N ASN A 92 2.20 -12.87 14.60
CA ASN A 92 2.05 -13.20 16.01
C ASN A 92 2.90 -14.40 16.45
N ALA A 93 3.25 -15.34 15.56
CA ALA A 93 4.02 -16.53 15.90
C ALA A 93 5.33 -16.24 16.67
N PRO A 94 6.16 -15.25 16.30
CA PRO A 94 7.40 -14.94 17.02
C PRO A 94 7.22 -13.94 18.17
N ARG A 95 5.99 -13.52 18.53
CA ARG A 95 5.76 -12.37 19.44
C ARG A 95 6.49 -12.49 20.78
N ASP A 96 6.53 -13.69 21.38
CA ASP A 96 7.12 -13.89 22.71
C ASP A 96 8.65 -13.82 22.66
N ILE A 97 9.24 -14.23 21.53
CA ILE A 97 10.68 -14.10 21.26
C ILE A 97 11.03 -12.63 21.00
N LEU A 98 10.24 -11.96 20.16
CA LEU A 98 10.43 -10.54 19.83
C LEU A 98 10.28 -9.63 21.05
N LYS A 99 9.42 -10.00 22.00
CA LYS A 99 9.26 -9.27 23.26
C LYS A 99 10.56 -9.21 24.09
N MET A 100 11.45 -10.20 23.96
CA MET A 100 12.78 -10.16 24.61
C MET A 100 13.67 -9.04 24.07
N LEU A 101 13.37 -8.53 22.87
CA LEU A 101 14.03 -7.38 22.23
C LEU A 101 13.21 -6.08 22.40
N ASN A 102 12.22 -6.06 23.29
CA ASN A 102 11.25 -4.97 23.45
C ASN A 102 10.48 -4.62 22.16
N VAL A 103 10.29 -5.62 21.29
CA VAL A 103 9.44 -5.54 20.11
C VAL A 103 8.08 -6.14 20.43
N HIS A 104 7.03 -5.34 20.35
CA HIS A 104 5.66 -5.71 20.63
C HIS A 104 4.88 -5.85 19.33
N VAL A 105 4.21 -6.98 19.14
CA VAL A 105 3.48 -7.28 17.90
C VAL A 105 2.02 -7.62 18.20
N VAL A 106 1.10 -6.90 17.54
CA VAL A 106 -0.34 -7.15 17.56
C VAL A 106 -0.82 -7.36 16.12
N GLY A 107 -0.76 -8.59 15.63
CA GLY A 107 -1.07 -8.92 14.23
C GLY A 107 -2.56 -9.00 13.87
N ALA A 108 -3.45 -9.14 14.87
CA ALA A 108 -4.91 -9.15 14.73
C ALA A 108 -5.56 -8.78 16.06
N ALA A 109 -6.84 -8.39 15.99
CA ALA A 109 -7.62 -8.08 17.17
C ALA A 109 -7.64 -9.26 18.14
N THR A 110 -7.54 -8.97 19.44
CA THR A 110 -7.59 -9.99 20.49
C THR A 110 -9.01 -10.23 20.98
N GLU A 111 -9.27 -11.41 21.56
CA GLU A 111 -10.59 -11.71 22.16
C GLU A 111 -10.95 -10.74 23.28
N ASP A 112 -9.95 -10.31 24.05
CA ASP A 112 -10.05 -9.23 25.02
C ASP A 112 -9.32 -7.98 24.49
N PRO A 113 -10.04 -6.93 24.04
CA PRO A 113 -9.41 -5.72 23.52
C PRO A 113 -8.48 -5.01 24.51
N ALA A 114 -8.63 -5.22 25.83
CA ALA A 114 -7.71 -4.63 26.81
C ALA A 114 -6.27 -5.16 26.65
N GLN A 115 -6.07 -6.32 26.03
CA GLN A 115 -4.74 -6.87 25.74
C GLN A 115 -4.00 -6.14 24.62
N GLU A 116 -4.70 -5.29 23.86
CA GLU A 116 -4.10 -4.43 22.83
C GLU A 116 -3.48 -3.15 23.42
N VAL A 117 -3.65 -2.91 24.73
CA VAL A 117 -3.01 -1.81 25.45
C VAL A 117 -1.60 -2.21 25.87
N LEU A 118 -0.60 -1.56 25.27
CA LEU A 118 0.81 -1.80 25.54
C LEU A 118 1.38 -0.70 26.44
N ARG A 119 1.90 -1.08 27.59
CA ARG A 119 2.68 -0.20 28.45
C ARG A 119 4.14 -0.18 28.00
N LEU A 120 4.64 1.00 27.68
CA LEU A 120 6.04 1.24 27.35
C LEU A 120 6.71 1.90 28.54
N ASP A 121 7.84 1.35 28.97
CA ASP A 121 8.57 1.77 30.16
C ASP A 121 10.01 2.16 29.77
N ALA A 122 10.52 3.21 30.39
CA ALA A 122 11.92 3.56 30.28
C ALA A 122 12.79 2.48 30.94
N LYS A 123 14.10 2.48 30.62
CA LYS A 123 15.07 1.58 31.27
C LYS A 123 15.07 1.62 32.81
N ASP A 124 14.63 2.72 33.41
CA ASP A 124 14.51 2.88 34.86
C ASP A 124 13.13 2.45 35.43
N GLY A 125 12.26 1.89 34.59
CA GLY A 125 10.93 1.39 34.95
C GLY A 125 9.82 2.44 35.00
N ARG A 126 10.12 3.71 34.71
CA ARG A 126 9.09 4.76 34.64
C ARG A 126 8.26 4.64 33.36
N PRO A 127 6.92 4.84 33.42
CA PRO A 127 6.08 4.77 32.24
C PRO A 127 6.41 5.90 31.25
N MET A 128 6.61 5.54 29.99
CA MET A 128 6.87 6.48 28.90
C MET A 128 5.61 6.80 28.11
N ALA A 129 4.80 5.78 27.82
CA ALA A 129 3.56 5.90 27.06
C ALA A 129 2.69 4.64 27.27
N LEU A 130 1.41 4.80 26.96
CA LEU A 130 0.51 3.67 26.68
C LEU A 130 0.12 3.72 25.20
N VAL A 131 0.24 2.58 24.53
CA VAL A 131 -0.11 2.45 23.11
C VAL A 131 -1.33 1.55 22.96
N CYS A 132 -2.42 2.07 22.42
CA CYS A 132 -3.57 1.30 21.97
C CYS A 132 -3.23 0.70 20.58
N ALA A 133 -2.63 -0.48 20.56
CA ALA A 133 -2.07 -1.10 19.36
C ALA A 133 -3.13 -1.84 18.54
N VAL A 134 -4.13 -1.10 18.04
CA VAL A 134 -5.25 -1.66 17.27
C VAL A 134 -4.80 -2.00 15.84
N PRO A 135 -4.81 -3.27 15.41
CA PRO A 135 -4.45 -3.67 14.05
C PRO A 135 -5.58 -3.44 13.05
N TYR A 136 -5.37 -3.86 11.80
CA TYR A 136 -6.45 -3.97 10.83
C TYR A 136 -7.54 -4.91 11.37
N LEU A 137 -8.71 -4.33 11.63
CA LEU A 137 -9.89 -5.02 12.15
C LEU A 137 -10.63 -5.70 10.99
N ARG A 138 -10.62 -7.03 10.95
CA ARG A 138 -11.34 -7.78 9.93
C ARG A 138 -12.81 -7.87 10.31
N ASP A 139 -13.67 -8.01 9.31
CA ASP A 139 -15.13 -8.12 9.51
C ASP A 139 -15.51 -9.15 10.59
N ARG A 140 -14.90 -10.33 10.54
CA ARG A 140 -15.13 -11.42 11.51
C ARG A 140 -14.66 -11.12 12.94
N ASP A 141 -13.75 -10.17 13.11
CA ASP A 141 -13.13 -9.86 14.39
C ASP A 141 -14.03 -8.93 15.23
N ILE A 142 -14.88 -8.14 14.56
CA ILE A 142 -15.65 -7.05 15.19
C ILE A 142 -17.16 -7.11 14.92
N ARG A 143 -17.62 -8.11 14.18
CA ARG A 143 -19.02 -8.29 13.84
C ARG A 143 -19.42 -9.76 13.83
N SER A 144 -20.63 -10.02 14.33
CA SER A 144 -21.34 -11.29 14.12
C SER A 144 -22.28 -11.16 12.92
N ALA A 145 -22.17 -12.07 11.95
CA ALA A 145 -23.05 -12.10 10.80
C ALA A 145 -24.43 -12.67 11.17
N GLU A 146 -25.49 -12.06 10.63
CA GLU A 146 -26.87 -12.48 10.82
C GLU A 146 -27.51 -12.82 9.46
N ALA A 147 -28.37 -13.84 9.44
CA ALA A 147 -29.06 -14.23 8.22
C ALA A 147 -30.05 -13.15 7.78
N GLY A 148 -30.03 -12.77 6.50
CA GLY A 148 -30.91 -11.75 5.93
C GLY A 148 -30.40 -10.31 6.05
N GLU A 149 -29.14 -10.12 6.45
CA GLU A 149 -28.51 -8.80 6.56
C GLU A 149 -28.37 -8.12 5.18
N THR A 150 -28.75 -6.85 5.12
CA THR A 150 -28.54 -6.00 3.93
C THR A 150 -27.10 -5.46 3.88
N ILE A 151 -26.68 -4.92 2.72
CA ILE A 151 -25.36 -4.25 2.61
C ILE A 151 -25.25 -3.07 3.59
N GLU A 152 -26.32 -2.28 3.72
CA GLU A 152 -26.38 -1.13 4.63
C GLU A 152 -26.28 -1.55 6.11
N ASP A 153 -26.96 -2.63 6.49
CA ASP A 153 -26.86 -3.20 7.84
C ASP A 153 -25.44 -3.67 8.14
N LYS A 154 -24.81 -4.34 7.18
CA LYS A 154 -23.43 -4.80 7.28
C LYS A 154 -22.48 -3.61 7.48
N GLU A 155 -22.58 -2.56 6.67
CA GLU A 155 -21.77 -1.35 6.78
C GLU A 155 -21.93 -0.68 8.15
N LYS A 156 -23.18 -0.50 8.59
CA LYS A 156 -23.48 0.12 9.89
C LYS A 156 -22.92 -0.68 11.06
N LYS A 157 -23.07 -2.01 11.03
CA LYS A 157 -22.53 -2.88 12.09
C LYS A 157 -21.01 -2.92 12.06
N LEU A 158 -20.38 -2.91 10.88
CA LEU A 158 -18.93 -2.83 10.75
C LEU A 158 -18.39 -1.55 11.38
N LEU A 159 -18.94 -0.38 11.00
CA LEU A 159 -18.56 0.91 11.58
C LEU A 159 -18.81 0.96 13.10
N GLY A 160 -19.93 0.40 13.55
CA GLY A 160 -20.26 0.26 14.98
C GLY A 160 -19.25 -0.61 15.73
N GLY A 161 -18.84 -1.73 15.14
CA GLY A 161 -17.83 -2.64 15.68
C GLY A 161 -16.46 -1.96 15.79
N ILE A 162 -16.01 -1.26 14.75
CA ILE A 162 -14.76 -0.48 14.78
C ILE A 162 -14.81 0.55 15.92
N ARG A 163 -15.86 1.37 15.97
CA ARG A 163 -16.01 2.39 17.02
C ARG A 163 -16.02 1.78 18.41
N HIS A 164 -16.75 0.67 18.59
CA HIS A 164 -16.81 -0.03 19.88
C HIS A 164 -15.44 -0.58 20.30
N HIS A 165 -14.69 -1.16 19.36
CA HIS A 165 -13.35 -1.68 19.59
C HIS A 165 -12.39 -0.59 20.07
N TYR A 166 -12.25 0.51 19.29
CA TYR A 166 -11.40 1.65 19.68
C TYR A 166 -11.78 2.24 21.03
N LYS A 167 -13.09 2.37 21.31
CA LYS A 167 -13.56 2.86 22.60
C LYS A 167 -13.13 1.93 23.73
N THR A 168 -13.32 0.62 23.58
CA THR A 168 -13.01 -0.38 24.62
C THR A 168 -11.52 -0.42 24.94
N VAL A 169 -10.65 -0.45 23.92
CA VAL A 169 -9.19 -0.41 24.09
C VAL A 169 -8.77 0.89 24.78
N THR A 170 -9.32 2.02 24.34
CA THR A 170 -8.94 3.33 24.90
C THR A 170 -9.46 3.55 26.32
N ASP A 171 -10.66 3.07 26.66
CA ASP A 171 -11.18 3.11 28.03
C ASP A 171 -10.26 2.31 28.97
N ALA A 172 -9.78 1.14 28.53
CA ALA A 172 -8.82 0.34 29.29
C ALA A 172 -7.48 1.08 29.48
N ALA A 173 -6.95 1.71 28.42
CA ALA A 173 -5.74 2.51 28.48
C ALA A 173 -5.88 3.75 29.39
N GLU A 174 -7.01 4.43 29.34
CA GLU A 174 -7.30 5.60 30.18
C GLU A 174 -7.31 5.22 31.68
N ASN A 175 -7.95 4.10 32.03
CA ASN A 175 -7.94 3.58 33.39
C ASN A 175 -6.52 3.27 33.87
N GLN A 176 -5.70 2.64 33.02
CA GLN A 176 -4.31 2.35 33.33
C GLN A 176 -3.47 3.63 33.46
N ARG A 177 -3.70 4.62 32.59
CA ARG A 177 -3.04 5.93 32.65
C ARG A 177 -3.28 6.60 34.00
N LEU A 178 -4.53 6.72 34.43
CA LEU A 178 -4.88 7.38 35.68
C LEU A 178 -4.15 6.76 36.89
N TYR A 179 -4.03 5.43 36.91
CA TYR A 179 -3.25 4.72 37.93
C TYR A 179 -1.76 5.07 37.86
N LEU A 180 -1.16 5.01 36.67
CA LEU A 180 0.26 5.28 36.45
C LEU A 180 0.63 6.72 36.79
N GLU A 181 -0.14 7.69 36.33
CA GLU A 181 0.15 9.09 36.59
C GLU A 181 0.07 9.43 38.09
N LYS A 182 -0.89 8.82 38.81
CA LYS A 182 -0.98 8.95 40.26
C LYS A 182 0.19 8.29 40.98
N GLN A 183 0.62 7.11 40.54
CA GLN A 183 1.71 6.36 41.15
C GLN A 183 3.06 7.05 40.94
N TYR A 184 3.35 7.49 39.70
CA TYR A 184 4.66 8.00 39.30
C TYR A 184 4.73 9.53 39.29
N GLN A 185 3.63 10.23 39.55
CA GLN A 185 3.53 11.70 39.54
C GLN A 185 4.08 12.30 38.24
N THR A 186 3.72 11.68 37.12
CA THR A 186 4.18 12.05 35.78
C THR A 186 3.01 11.95 34.81
N GLN A 187 3.05 12.72 33.73
CA GLN A 187 2.06 12.61 32.66
C GLN A 187 2.45 11.50 31.69
N VAL A 188 1.49 10.67 31.30
CA VAL A 188 1.73 9.55 30.39
C VAL A 188 0.87 9.73 29.14
N PRO A 189 1.48 9.91 27.94
CA PRO A 189 0.73 10.05 26.70
C PRO A 189 0.01 8.75 26.31
N LEU A 190 -1.18 8.88 25.74
CA LEU A 190 -1.93 7.81 25.08
C LEU A 190 -1.77 7.92 23.56
N ILE A 191 -1.25 6.87 22.95
CA ILE A 191 -1.07 6.80 21.49
C ILE A 191 -1.98 5.73 20.93
N GLY A 192 -2.90 6.11 20.04
CA GLY A 192 -3.68 5.17 19.24
C GLY A 192 -2.91 4.74 18.01
N MET A 193 -2.99 3.46 17.64
CA MET A 193 -2.58 2.99 16.32
C MET A 193 -3.79 2.47 15.56
N GLY A 194 -3.69 2.42 14.24
CA GLY A 194 -4.73 1.88 13.39
C GLY A 194 -4.28 1.61 11.97
N HIS A 195 -4.96 0.70 11.30
CA HIS A 195 -4.77 0.45 9.88
C HIS A 195 -6.14 0.35 9.21
N LEU A 196 -6.59 1.46 8.63
CA LEU A 196 -7.94 1.61 8.05
C LEU A 196 -7.98 2.84 7.14
N TRP A 197 -9.08 3.02 6.40
CA TRP A 197 -9.34 4.25 5.65
C TRP A 197 -10.22 5.22 6.46
N ALA A 198 -9.64 6.33 6.90
CA ALA A 198 -10.33 7.39 7.61
C ALA A 198 -10.90 8.45 6.65
N ALA A 199 -12.13 8.91 6.90
CA ALA A 199 -12.82 9.87 6.05
C ALA A 199 -12.02 11.17 5.90
N GLY A 200 -11.90 11.65 4.66
CA GLY A 200 -11.05 12.79 4.31
C GLY A 200 -9.58 12.42 4.02
N GLY A 201 -9.18 11.15 4.19
CA GLY A 201 -7.91 10.64 3.71
C GLY A 201 -7.86 10.58 2.18
N GLN A 202 -6.74 11.02 1.61
CA GLN A 202 -6.49 11.12 0.18
C GLN A 202 -5.61 9.97 -0.30
N LYS A 203 -5.94 9.41 -1.47
CA LYS A 203 -5.09 8.48 -2.24
C LYS A 203 -4.69 9.12 -3.56
N ILE A 204 -3.60 8.65 -4.16
CA ILE A 204 -3.18 9.06 -5.50
C ILE A 204 -3.51 7.92 -6.48
N GLU A 205 -3.98 8.26 -7.68
CA GLU A 205 -4.22 7.23 -8.69
C GLU A 205 -2.94 6.45 -9.01
N GLY A 206 -3.00 5.12 -8.88
CA GLY A 206 -1.85 4.26 -9.11
C GLY A 206 -0.78 4.30 -8.02
N ASP A 207 -1.11 4.74 -6.80
CA ASP A 207 -0.28 4.57 -5.60
C ASP A 207 -0.23 3.11 -5.09
N GLY A 208 -1.08 2.24 -5.64
CA GLY A 208 -1.09 0.83 -5.33
C GLY A 208 -1.75 0.46 -4.01
N VAL A 209 -2.49 1.38 -3.38
CA VAL A 209 -3.41 1.12 -2.26
C VAL A 209 -4.53 0.20 -2.73
N ARG A 210 -4.82 -0.85 -1.98
CA ARG A 210 -5.97 -1.73 -2.23
C ARG A 210 -7.22 -1.19 -1.54
N ASP A 211 -8.37 -1.33 -2.18
CA ASP A 211 -9.63 -1.01 -1.50
C ASP A 211 -9.88 -2.06 -0.38
N LEU A 212 -9.96 -1.61 0.88
CA LEU A 212 -10.08 -2.48 2.06
C LEU A 212 -11.36 -3.32 2.08
N TYR A 213 -12.44 -2.76 1.54
CA TYR A 213 -13.78 -3.33 1.61
C TYR A 213 -14.37 -3.34 0.20
N VAL A 214 -14.13 -4.43 -0.53
CA VAL A 214 -14.69 -4.62 -1.88
C VAL A 214 -16.22 -4.65 -1.77
N GLY A 215 -16.87 -3.65 -2.35
CA GLY A 215 -18.34 -3.56 -2.43
C GLY A 215 -19.04 -2.70 -1.36
N SER A 216 -18.32 -1.99 -0.49
CA SER A 216 -18.95 -1.12 0.53
C SER A 216 -17.99 -0.03 1.06
N LEU A 217 -18.41 1.22 0.93
CA LEU A 217 -17.68 2.49 1.06
C LEU A 217 -17.41 2.91 2.52
N ALA A 218 -16.88 2.04 3.37
CA ALA A 218 -16.69 2.39 4.78
C ALA A 218 -15.45 3.30 4.99
N HIS A 219 -15.55 4.56 4.57
CA HIS A 219 -14.70 5.63 5.06
C HIS A 219 -15.04 5.87 6.52
N VAL A 220 -14.10 5.58 7.41
CA VAL A 220 -14.32 5.66 8.85
C VAL A 220 -14.16 7.11 9.30
N SER A 221 -15.21 7.75 9.76
CA SER A 221 -15.12 9.14 10.25
C SER A 221 -14.18 9.24 11.46
N THR A 222 -13.43 10.34 11.57
CA THR A 222 -12.40 10.49 12.61
C THR A 222 -12.96 10.57 14.04
N ASP A 223 -14.28 10.73 14.22
CA ASP A 223 -14.95 10.71 15.52
C ASP A 223 -14.94 9.32 16.18
N ILE A 224 -14.56 8.26 15.46
CA ILE A 224 -14.36 6.94 16.07
C ILE A 224 -13.18 6.92 17.05
N PHE A 225 -12.21 7.81 16.87
CA PHE A 225 -11.02 7.87 17.70
C PHE A 225 -11.36 8.68 18.94
N PRO A 226 -11.26 8.10 20.15
CA PRO A 226 -11.58 8.84 21.36
C PRO A 226 -10.65 10.04 21.53
N ALA A 227 -11.22 11.18 21.93
CA ALA A 227 -10.48 12.45 22.10
C ALA A 227 -9.44 12.43 23.23
N THR A 228 -9.39 11.36 24.03
CA THR A 228 -8.36 11.15 25.07
C THR A 228 -7.03 10.69 24.50
N LEU A 229 -6.99 10.25 23.23
CA LEU A 229 -5.76 9.91 22.52
C LEU A 229 -4.98 11.19 22.18
N ASP A 230 -3.73 11.26 22.62
CA ASP A 230 -2.86 12.40 22.40
C ASP A 230 -2.29 12.40 20.96
N TYR A 231 -2.13 11.21 20.36
CA TYR A 231 -1.77 11.02 18.96
C TYR A 231 -2.40 9.73 18.39
N VAL A 232 -2.74 9.73 17.10
CA VAL A 232 -3.24 8.56 16.36
C VAL A 232 -2.36 8.31 15.14
N ALA A 233 -1.65 7.18 15.17
CA ALA A 233 -0.74 6.67 14.16
C ALA A 233 -1.49 5.73 13.19
N LEU A 234 -1.85 6.23 12.01
CA LEU A 234 -2.55 5.45 10.99
C LEU A 234 -1.61 4.96 9.88
N GLY A 235 -1.84 3.74 9.41
CA GLY A 235 -1.38 3.23 8.10
C GLY A 235 -2.56 2.83 7.21
N HIS A 236 -2.25 2.40 5.98
CA HIS A 236 -3.13 2.00 4.86
C HIS A 236 -3.02 2.95 3.66
N LEU A 237 -3.04 4.27 3.92
CA LEU A 237 -2.90 5.26 2.86
C LEU A 237 -1.44 5.63 2.67
N HIS A 238 -0.97 5.53 1.42
CA HIS A 238 0.43 5.72 1.09
C HIS A 238 0.90 7.19 1.06
N VAL A 239 -0.04 8.13 1.12
CA VAL A 239 0.23 9.57 1.12
C VAL A 239 0.34 10.09 2.56
N PRO A 240 1.48 10.70 2.96
CA PRO A 240 1.62 11.32 4.28
C PRO A 240 0.66 12.51 4.42
N GLN A 241 -0.21 12.49 5.44
CA GLN A 241 -1.24 13.51 5.62
C GLN A 241 -1.85 13.52 7.03
N SER A 242 -2.38 14.66 7.45
CA SER A 242 -3.31 14.77 8.58
C SER A 242 -4.75 14.52 8.13
N VAL A 243 -5.58 13.91 8.99
CA VAL A 243 -6.96 13.53 8.64
C VAL A 243 -7.97 14.40 9.38
N GLY A 244 -9.06 14.77 8.72
CA GLY A 244 -10.19 15.45 9.36
C GLY A 244 -9.85 16.82 9.98
N GLY A 245 -8.81 17.49 9.49
CA GLY A 245 -8.31 18.75 10.04
C GLY A 245 -7.63 18.62 11.42
N GLN A 246 -7.40 17.40 11.90
CA GLN A 246 -6.80 17.12 13.20
C GLN A 246 -5.31 16.81 13.03
N ALA A 247 -4.44 17.68 13.56
CA ALA A 247 -2.99 17.57 13.39
C ALA A 247 -2.40 16.30 14.05
N ASN A 248 -3.07 15.76 15.06
CA ASN A 248 -2.66 14.59 15.84
C ASN A 248 -3.18 13.25 15.28
N ILE A 249 -3.98 13.24 14.22
CA ILE A 249 -4.41 12.01 13.52
C ILE A 249 -3.75 12.00 12.15
N ARG A 250 -2.78 11.10 11.93
CA ARG A 250 -1.97 11.15 10.71
C ARG A 250 -1.74 9.78 10.08
N TYR A 251 -1.74 9.77 8.76
CA TYR A 251 -1.07 8.75 7.98
C TYR A 251 0.39 9.15 7.81
N SER A 252 1.29 8.21 8.12
CA SER A 252 2.72 8.41 7.81
C SER A 252 3.01 8.27 6.32
N GLY A 253 2.19 7.50 5.61
CA GLY A 253 2.40 7.16 4.21
C GLY A 253 3.40 6.01 4.04
N SER A 254 3.48 5.50 2.81
CA SER A 254 4.46 4.47 2.47
C SER A 254 5.85 5.10 2.37
N PRO A 255 6.90 4.45 2.89
CA PRO A 255 8.25 5.02 2.90
C PRO A 255 8.94 4.95 1.53
N LEU A 256 8.47 4.09 0.63
CA LEU A 256 8.84 4.05 -0.77
C LEU A 256 7.61 4.34 -1.63
N ALA A 257 7.78 4.93 -2.80
CA ALA A 257 6.70 5.00 -3.77
C ALA A 257 6.33 3.58 -4.23
N MET A 258 5.06 3.21 -4.10
CA MET A 258 4.52 1.86 -4.36
C MET A 258 3.92 1.73 -5.77
N GLY A 259 3.76 2.86 -6.46
CA GLY A 259 3.54 2.95 -7.90
C GLY A 259 4.00 4.28 -8.50
N PHE A 260 3.83 4.42 -9.82
CA PHE A 260 4.29 5.61 -10.56
C PHE A 260 3.50 6.89 -10.25
N GLY A 261 2.27 6.78 -9.74
CA GLY A 261 1.50 7.94 -9.27
C GLY A 261 2.21 8.70 -8.15
N GLU A 262 3.02 8.00 -7.36
CA GLU A 262 3.77 8.57 -6.23
C GLU A 262 5.21 8.96 -6.60
N ALA A 263 5.61 8.80 -7.87
CA ALA A 263 7.00 8.96 -8.29
C ALA A 263 7.60 10.35 -7.99
N ARG A 264 6.76 11.39 -7.94
CA ARG A 264 7.16 12.78 -7.64
C ARG A 264 6.91 13.19 -6.18
N GLN A 265 6.33 12.31 -5.38
CA GLN A 265 6.00 12.61 -3.99
C GLN A 265 7.25 12.52 -3.11
N GLN A 266 7.45 13.53 -2.26
CA GLN A 266 8.44 13.44 -1.18
C GLN A 266 7.93 12.45 -0.12
N LYS A 267 8.67 11.35 0.06
CA LYS A 267 8.36 10.36 1.11
C LYS A 267 8.88 10.85 2.45
N SER A 268 8.16 10.55 3.52
CA SER A 268 8.51 10.97 4.88
C SER A 268 8.03 9.96 5.91
N VAL A 269 8.53 10.08 7.13
CA VAL A 269 7.97 9.47 8.34
C VAL A 269 7.58 10.57 9.32
N CYS A 270 6.66 10.29 10.24
CA CYS A 270 6.29 11.25 11.28
C CYS A 270 7.26 11.16 12.46
N LEU A 271 7.81 12.31 12.86
CA LEU A 271 8.63 12.45 14.06
C LEU A 271 7.85 13.21 15.12
N LEU A 272 7.71 12.61 16.30
CA LEU A 272 7.02 13.21 17.44
C LEU A 272 7.97 13.43 18.59
N ALA A 273 7.91 14.61 19.20
CA ALA A 273 8.58 14.91 20.46
C ALA A 273 7.52 15.20 21.53
N PHE A 274 7.31 14.26 22.45
CA PHE A 274 6.37 14.42 23.55
C PHE A 274 7.02 15.13 24.74
N GLU A 275 6.36 16.20 25.19
CA GLU A 275 6.54 16.83 26.49
C GLU A 275 5.26 16.62 27.32
N GLY A 276 5.34 15.72 28.31
CA GLY A 276 4.14 15.22 28.98
C GLY A 276 3.22 14.51 27.98
N ARG A 277 2.01 15.03 27.81
CA ARG A 277 1.02 14.47 26.86
C ARG A 277 1.04 15.12 25.48
N SER A 278 1.65 16.30 25.33
CA SER A 278 1.57 17.06 24.09
C SER A 278 2.72 16.68 23.14
N PRO A 279 2.45 16.19 21.92
CA PRO A 279 3.47 15.98 20.91
C PRO A 279 3.70 17.25 20.08
N ASP A 280 4.96 17.65 19.90
CA ASP A 280 5.38 18.40 18.72
C ASP A 280 5.53 17.42 17.55
N ILE A 281 4.86 17.71 16.43
CA ILE A 281 4.74 16.79 15.29
C ILE A 281 5.43 17.41 14.07
N SER A 282 6.44 16.71 13.57
CA SER A 282 7.17 17.07 12.36
C SER A 282 7.27 15.86 11.41
N GLN A 283 7.84 16.09 10.24
CA GLN A 283 8.13 15.05 9.25
C GLN A 283 9.64 14.96 9.04
N LEU A 284 10.12 13.73 8.87
CA LEU A 284 11.49 13.47 8.45
C LEU A 284 11.48 12.91 7.03
N ASP A 285 12.11 13.62 6.11
CA ASP A 285 12.15 13.24 4.70
C ASP A 285 13.03 12.00 4.47
N ILE A 286 12.50 11.07 3.68
CA ILE A 286 13.19 9.87 3.26
C ILE A 286 13.91 10.18 1.93
N PRO A 287 15.22 9.86 1.80
CA PRO A 287 15.93 9.96 0.54
C PRO A 287 15.28 9.10 -0.55
N ARG A 288 15.37 9.55 -1.79
CA ARG A 288 14.92 8.75 -2.94
C ARG A 288 15.99 7.71 -3.30
N PHE A 289 15.67 6.42 -3.12
CA PHE A 289 16.60 5.32 -3.42
C PHE A 289 16.53 4.80 -4.86
N GLN A 290 15.39 4.96 -5.53
CA GLN A 290 15.20 4.64 -6.95
C GLN A 290 14.41 5.76 -7.61
N ARG A 291 14.94 6.29 -8.71
CA ARG A 291 14.25 7.31 -9.49
C ARG A 291 13.17 6.66 -10.36
N MET A 292 12.00 7.27 -10.38
CA MET A 292 10.86 6.85 -11.19
C MET A 292 10.31 8.03 -11.97
N ARG A 293 9.84 7.77 -13.20
CA ARG A 293 9.21 8.78 -14.05
C ARG A 293 8.01 8.18 -14.78
N GLN A 294 6.91 8.93 -14.76
CA GLN A 294 5.78 8.71 -15.65
C GLN A 294 5.87 9.75 -16.76
N LEU A 295 5.86 9.30 -18.01
CA LEU A 295 5.88 10.14 -19.21
C LEU A 295 4.59 9.93 -19.98
N THR A 296 3.98 11.03 -20.43
CA THR A 296 2.68 11.02 -21.10
C THR A 296 2.77 11.82 -22.39
N GLY A 297 2.36 11.23 -23.52
CA GLY A 297 2.34 11.95 -24.79
C GLY A 297 2.29 11.05 -26.03
N GLY A 298 2.55 11.65 -27.18
CA GLY A 298 2.70 10.96 -28.46
C GLY A 298 4.11 10.38 -28.65
N LEU A 299 4.33 9.65 -29.74
CA LEU A 299 5.58 8.90 -29.94
C LEU A 299 6.82 9.81 -29.94
N ALA A 300 6.80 10.90 -30.71
CA ALA A 300 7.94 11.81 -30.82
C ALA A 300 8.27 12.54 -29.51
N SER A 301 7.26 12.95 -28.73
CA SER A 301 7.48 13.60 -27.44
C SER A 301 8.07 12.62 -26.42
N LEU A 302 7.55 11.39 -26.38
CA LEU A 302 8.06 10.34 -25.51
C LEU A 302 9.50 9.96 -25.83
N GLN A 303 9.86 9.84 -27.11
CA GLN A 303 11.24 9.58 -27.53
C GLN A 303 12.20 10.71 -27.10
N THR A 304 11.77 11.96 -27.25
CA THR A 304 12.55 13.14 -26.83
C THR A 304 12.76 13.15 -25.31
N GLU A 305 11.72 12.88 -24.52
CA GLU A 305 11.81 12.83 -23.06
C GLU A 305 12.67 11.66 -22.56
N LEU A 306 12.57 10.51 -23.21
CA LEU A 306 13.40 9.34 -22.91
C LEU A 306 14.88 9.62 -23.18
N GLN A 307 15.20 10.26 -24.31
CA GLN A 307 16.56 10.67 -24.64
C GLN A 307 17.12 11.67 -23.61
N ALA A 308 16.31 12.63 -23.17
CA ALA A 308 16.72 13.58 -22.13
C ALA A 308 17.00 12.89 -20.78
N LEU A 309 16.23 11.85 -20.42
CA LEU A 309 16.51 11.05 -19.21
C LEU A 309 17.80 10.22 -19.35
N LEU A 310 18.12 9.75 -20.56
CA LEU A 310 19.37 9.03 -20.81
C LEU A 310 20.58 9.95 -20.67
N GLU A 311 20.50 11.17 -21.20
CA GLU A 311 21.55 12.19 -21.10
C GLU A 311 21.81 12.67 -19.66
N ASP A 312 20.79 12.63 -18.80
CA ASP A 312 20.89 12.91 -17.36
C ASP A 312 21.73 11.87 -16.61
N GLY A 313 21.90 10.66 -17.17
CA GLY A 313 22.80 9.62 -16.64
C GLY A 313 22.37 8.98 -15.32
N GLU A 314 21.17 9.25 -14.80
CA GLU A 314 20.66 8.66 -13.57
C GLU A 314 19.77 7.42 -13.84
N PRO A 315 20.05 6.26 -13.22
CA PRO A 315 19.20 5.07 -13.30
C PRO A 315 17.73 5.36 -12.95
N THR A 316 16.84 5.23 -13.93
CA THR A 316 15.45 5.64 -13.85
C THR A 316 14.52 4.55 -14.36
N TRP A 317 13.51 4.22 -13.56
CA TRP A 317 12.38 3.41 -14.00
C TRP A 317 11.32 4.28 -14.65
N VAL A 318 10.74 3.81 -15.75
CA VAL A 318 9.82 4.58 -16.56
C VAL A 318 8.49 3.86 -16.76
N GLU A 319 7.39 4.59 -16.58
CA GLU A 319 6.06 4.24 -17.11
C GLU A 319 5.73 5.19 -18.26
N ILE A 320 5.26 4.61 -19.35
CA ILE A 320 4.79 5.34 -20.52
C ILE A 320 3.27 5.29 -20.55
N ILE A 321 2.65 6.46 -20.69
CA ILE A 321 1.23 6.63 -20.99
C ILE A 321 1.12 7.24 -22.38
N TYR A 322 0.87 6.38 -23.38
CA TYR A 322 0.70 6.82 -24.75
C TYR A 322 -0.72 7.38 -24.96
N THR A 323 -0.76 8.64 -25.39
CA THR A 323 -1.98 9.40 -25.70
C THR A 323 -1.97 9.93 -27.12
N GLY A 324 -1.01 9.49 -27.96
CA GLY A 324 -0.92 9.91 -29.36
C GLY A 324 -2.04 9.34 -30.22
N ASP A 325 -2.30 9.98 -31.36
CA ASP A 325 -3.40 9.59 -32.22
C ASP A 325 -3.10 8.39 -33.13
N ASP A 326 -1.82 8.15 -33.41
CA ASP A 326 -1.43 7.09 -34.32
C ASP A 326 -1.52 5.72 -33.64
N VAL A 327 -1.95 4.71 -34.40
CA VAL A 327 -1.77 3.32 -33.99
C VAL A 327 -0.30 2.98 -34.17
N VAL A 328 0.38 2.70 -33.06
CA VAL A 328 1.79 2.34 -33.05
C VAL A 328 1.91 0.87 -32.64
N PRO A 329 1.97 -0.07 -33.61
CA PRO A 329 2.34 -1.45 -33.34
C PRO A 329 3.72 -1.49 -32.68
N ASP A 330 3.90 -2.42 -31.75
CA ASP A 330 5.16 -2.66 -31.05
C ASP A 330 5.73 -1.38 -30.41
N LEU A 331 4.86 -0.55 -29.84
CA LEU A 331 5.22 0.73 -29.22
C LEU A 331 6.41 0.61 -28.26
N ARG A 332 6.44 -0.46 -27.47
CA ARG A 332 7.55 -0.73 -26.55
C ARG A 332 8.88 -0.89 -27.29
N GLU A 333 8.90 -1.67 -28.36
CA GLU A 333 10.10 -1.94 -29.16
C GLU A 333 10.57 -0.68 -29.90
N LYS A 334 9.64 0.13 -30.43
CA LYS A 334 9.98 1.40 -31.08
C LYS A 334 10.53 2.44 -30.12
N LEU A 335 10.01 2.51 -28.90
CA LEU A 335 10.56 3.38 -27.85
C LEU A 335 11.94 2.90 -27.41
N MET A 336 12.13 1.58 -27.28
CA MET A 336 13.43 1.01 -26.92
C MET A 336 14.46 1.13 -28.04
N ALA A 337 14.09 0.95 -29.31
CA ALA A 337 15.01 1.09 -30.44
C ALA A 337 15.49 2.54 -30.66
N ALA A 338 14.71 3.52 -30.17
CA ALA A 338 15.11 4.92 -30.16
C ALA A 338 16.11 5.23 -29.03
N LEU A 339 16.25 4.36 -28.03
CA LEU A 339 17.26 4.45 -26.99
C LEU A 339 18.54 3.75 -27.50
N ALA A 340 19.69 4.42 -27.36
CA ALA A 340 20.98 3.85 -27.74
C ALA A 340 21.32 2.57 -26.95
N ASP A 341 22.27 1.77 -27.44
CA ASP A 341 22.79 0.58 -26.73
C ASP A 341 23.28 0.92 -25.30
N ASP A 342 23.72 2.17 -25.06
CA ASP A 342 24.14 2.69 -23.75
C ASP A 342 22.98 2.89 -22.74
N SER A 343 21.74 2.55 -23.09
CA SER A 343 20.58 2.63 -22.19
C SER A 343 20.49 1.50 -21.17
N GLU A 344 21.30 0.44 -21.34
CA GLU A 344 21.29 -0.74 -20.48
C GLU A 344 21.73 -0.38 -19.04
N GLY A 345 20.79 -0.50 -18.10
CA GLY A 345 21.00 -0.17 -16.69
C GLY A 345 20.70 1.27 -16.30
N LEU A 346 20.59 2.19 -17.26
CA LEU A 346 20.19 3.58 -17.02
C LEU A 346 18.68 3.77 -17.13
N LEU A 347 18.02 3.17 -18.11
CA LEU A 347 16.57 3.27 -18.25
C LEU A 347 15.94 1.88 -18.22
N THR A 348 14.96 1.69 -17.33
CA THR A 348 14.15 0.46 -17.32
C THR A 348 12.70 0.80 -17.57
N LEU A 349 12.20 0.47 -18.76
CA LEU A 349 10.81 0.64 -19.12
C LEU A 349 9.95 -0.45 -18.45
N LEU A 350 9.22 -0.10 -17.41
CA LEU A 350 8.47 -1.07 -16.60
C LEU A 350 7.05 -1.30 -17.11
N ARG A 351 6.41 -0.24 -17.60
CA ARG A 351 5.02 -0.29 -18.05
C ARG A 351 4.79 0.64 -19.22
N VAL A 352 3.99 0.16 -20.18
CA VAL A 352 3.48 0.95 -21.30
C VAL A 352 1.97 0.79 -21.31
N LYS A 353 1.24 1.89 -21.14
CA LYS A 353 -0.22 1.96 -21.29
C LYS A 353 -0.52 2.67 -22.60
N ASN A 354 -1.36 2.04 -23.42
CA ASN A 354 -1.89 2.68 -24.62
C ASN A 354 -3.36 3.03 -24.37
N GLN A 355 -3.65 4.30 -24.12
CA GLN A 355 -5.00 4.72 -23.72
C GLN A 355 -6.03 4.53 -24.84
N ARG A 356 -5.65 4.59 -26.13
CA ARG A 356 -6.58 4.32 -27.24
C ARG A 356 -7.18 2.92 -27.16
N ILE A 357 -6.34 1.92 -26.89
CA ILE A 357 -6.79 0.52 -26.78
C ILE A 357 -7.73 0.38 -25.58
N THR A 358 -7.40 0.99 -24.44
CA THR A 358 -8.23 0.91 -23.24
C THR A 358 -9.60 1.58 -23.41
N SER A 359 -9.67 2.74 -24.06
CA SER A 359 -10.94 3.43 -24.36
C SER A 359 -11.81 2.66 -25.36
N HIS A 360 -11.22 2.03 -26.38
CA HIS A 360 -11.96 1.17 -27.33
C HIS A 360 -12.51 -0.10 -26.65
N THR A 361 -11.72 -0.70 -25.75
CA THR A 361 -12.13 -1.92 -25.00
C THR A 361 -13.24 -1.61 -23.98
N LEU A 362 -13.22 -0.43 -23.35
CA LEU A 362 -14.25 0.02 -22.41
C LEU A 362 -15.56 0.41 -23.12
N GLN A 363 -15.49 1.01 -24.30
CA GLN A 363 -16.69 1.24 -25.12
C GLN A 363 -17.33 -0.06 -25.61
N THR A 364 -16.56 -1.12 -25.85
CA THR A 364 -17.13 -2.44 -26.19
C THR A 364 -17.89 -3.08 -25.02
N GLN A 365 -17.49 -2.80 -23.77
CA GLN A 365 -18.18 -3.31 -22.57
C GLN A 365 -19.57 -2.68 -22.32
N GLU A 366 -19.88 -1.51 -22.88
CA GLU A 366 -21.22 -0.91 -22.75
C GLU A 366 -22.32 -1.71 -23.49
N THR A 367 -21.96 -2.69 -24.33
CA THR A 367 -22.93 -3.51 -25.07
C THR A 367 -23.46 -4.73 -24.29
N GLY A 368 -23.00 -4.96 -23.05
CA GLY A 368 -23.61 -5.94 -22.13
C GLY A 368 -23.52 -7.41 -22.55
N GLN A 369 -22.72 -7.74 -23.56
CA GLN A 369 -22.52 -9.11 -24.05
C GLN A 369 -21.15 -9.64 -23.60
N THR A 370 -21.13 -10.86 -23.08
CA THR A 370 -19.89 -11.53 -22.67
C THR A 370 -19.31 -12.34 -23.84
N LEU A 371 -18.01 -12.68 -23.79
CA LEU A 371 -17.37 -13.49 -24.85
C LEU A 371 -18.04 -14.87 -25.00
N ASP A 372 -18.65 -15.39 -23.95
CA ASP A 372 -19.39 -16.66 -23.95
C ASP A 372 -20.69 -16.59 -24.77
N ASP A 373 -21.20 -15.38 -25.04
CA ASP A 373 -22.44 -15.14 -25.80
C ASP A 373 -22.20 -14.95 -27.32
N LEU A 374 -20.93 -14.99 -27.77
CA LEU A 374 -20.53 -14.64 -29.13
C LEU A 374 -19.91 -15.84 -29.85
N SER A 375 -20.31 -16.09 -31.09
CA SER A 375 -19.60 -17.05 -31.92
C SER A 375 -18.24 -16.47 -32.38
N PRO A 376 -17.25 -17.33 -32.73
CA PRO A 376 -16.00 -16.87 -33.32
C PRO A 376 -16.19 -15.99 -34.57
N GLN A 377 -17.31 -16.18 -35.30
CA GLN A 377 -17.66 -15.34 -36.44
C GLN A 377 -18.18 -13.96 -36.01
N ASP A 378 -18.94 -13.87 -34.92
CA ASP A 378 -19.42 -12.59 -34.36
C ASP A 378 -18.25 -11.75 -33.84
N VAL A 379 -17.27 -12.40 -33.20
CA VAL A 379 -16.04 -11.75 -32.75
C VAL A 379 -15.23 -11.24 -33.93
N PHE A 380 -15.12 -12.02 -35.01
CA PHE A 380 -14.41 -11.60 -36.22
C PHE A 380 -15.11 -10.46 -36.95
N MET A 381 -16.44 -10.47 -37.04
CA MET A 381 -17.23 -9.35 -37.58
C MET A 381 -16.98 -8.06 -36.79
N ARG A 382 -16.96 -8.14 -35.45
CA ARG A 382 -16.60 -7.00 -34.60
C ARG A 382 -15.17 -6.53 -34.83
N CYS A 383 -14.25 -7.45 -35.10
CA CYS A 383 -12.87 -7.10 -35.46
C CYS A 383 -12.82 -6.34 -36.79
N LEU A 384 -13.57 -6.76 -37.82
CA LEU A 384 -13.69 -6.05 -39.09
C LEU A 384 -14.31 -4.66 -38.91
N ASP A 385 -15.29 -4.53 -38.02
CA ASP A 385 -15.90 -3.25 -37.65
C ASP A 385 -14.92 -2.34 -36.90
N ASP A 386 -14.19 -2.86 -35.91
CA ASP A 386 -13.20 -2.13 -35.12
C ASP A 386 -12.04 -1.61 -35.99
N HIS A 387 -11.69 -2.34 -37.05
CA HIS A 387 -10.66 -1.96 -38.02
C HIS A 387 -11.21 -1.18 -39.23
N GLN A 388 -12.51 -0.82 -39.24
CA GLN A 388 -13.16 -0.04 -40.30
C GLN A 388 -12.96 -0.61 -41.71
N ILE A 389 -12.97 -1.94 -41.84
CA ILE A 389 -12.80 -2.61 -43.13
C ILE A 389 -13.97 -2.30 -44.06
N SER A 390 -13.66 -1.87 -45.28
CA SER A 390 -14.65 -1.50 -46.30
C SER A 390 -15.56 -2.68 -46.72
N ASP A 391 -16.83 -2.39 -47.03
CA ASP A 391 -17.83 -3.41 -47.39
C ASP A 391 -17.47 -4.23 -48.64
N GLU A 392 -16.62 -3.69 -49.53
CA GLU A 392 -16.13 -4.40 -50.72
C GLU A 392 -15.12 -5.50 -50.37
N GLN A 393 -14.37 -5.37 -49.27
CA GLN A 393 -13.34 -6.32 -48.84
C GLN A 393 -13.85 -7.37 -47.84
N ARG A 394 -14.96 -7.08 -47.15
CA ARG A 394 -15.54 -7.96 -46.13
C ARG A 394 -15.88 -9.37 -46.66
N PRO A 395 -16.47 -9.56 -47.86
CA PRO A 395 -16.84 -10.90 -48.32
C PRO A 395 -15.64 -11.83 -48.48
N GLU A 396 -14.51 -11.32 -48.98
CA GLU A 396 -13.29 -12.09 -49.19
C GLU A 396 -12.61 -12.47 -47.86
N LEU A 397 -12.52 -11.51 -46.93
CA LEU A 397 -11.93 -11.74 -45.60
C LEU A 397 -12.77 -12.70 -44.75
N LEU A 398 -14.10 -12.62 -44.84
CA LEU A 398 -15.00 -13.56 -44.17
C LEU A 398 -14.87 -14.97 -44.74
N HIS A 399 -14.73 -15.09 -46.06
CA HIS A 399 -14.53 -16.38 -46.71
C HIS A 399 -13.20 -17.03 -46.29
N LEU A 400 -12.10 -16.26 -46.27
CA LEU A 400 -10.79 -16.75 -45.82
C LEU A 400 -10.82 -17.15 -44.34
N TYR A 401 -11.44 -16.34 -43.48
CA TYR A 401 -11.58 -16.64 -42.06
C TYR A 401 -12.39 -17.92 -41.81
N GLN A 402 -13.51 -18.10 -42.53
CA GLN A 402 -14.30 -19.32 -42.46
C GLN A 402 -13.51 -20.53 -42.94
N SER A 403 -12.75 -20.41 -44.04
CA SER A 403 -11.88 -21.49 -44.52
C SER A 403 -10.85 -21.90 -43.48
N ILE A 404 -10.19 -20.94 -42.81
CA ILE A 404 -9.20 -21.22 -41.75
C ILE A 404 -9.88 -21.86 -40.53
N LEU A 405 -11.07 -21.39 -40.13
CA LEU A 405 -11.83 -21.99 -39.04
C LEU A 405 -12.22 -23.43 -39.35
N THR A 406 -12.68 -23.71 -40.57
CA THR A 406 -12.99 -25.06 -41.02
C THR A 406 -11.74 -25.92 -41.06
N ASP A 407 -10.62 -25.43 -41.60
CA ASP A 407 -9.34 -26.16 -41.61
C ASP A 407 -8.85 -26.48 -40.18
N VAL A 408 -8.99 -25.56 -39.23
CA VAL A 408 -8.62 -25.76 -37.83
C VAL A 408 -9.55 -26.75 -37.11
N GLN A 409 -10.85 -26.71 -37.42
CA GLN A 409 -11.84 -27.62 -36.84
C GLN A 409 -11.80 -29.02 -37.46
N GLU A 410 -11.46 -29.14 -38.75
CA GLU A 410 -11.29 -30.41 -39.45
C GLU A 410 -9.91 -31.04 -39.19
N ALA A 411 -8.88 -30.23 -38.94
CA ALA A 411 -7.58 -30.69 -38.45
C ALA A 411 -7.66 -31.33 -37.05
N ASP A 412 -8.73 -31.07 -36.29
CA ASP A 412 -9.02 -31.74 -35.02
C ASP A 412 -9.85 -33.02 -35.23
N THR A 413 -9.37 -33.89 -36.13
CA THR A 413 -9.83 -35.28 -36.29
C THR A 413 -8.71 -36.28 -36.01
N ARG A 414 -8.09 -36.17 -34.83
CA ARG A 414 -7.47 -37.30 -34.09
C ARG A 414 -7.56 -37.00 -32.58
N SER A 415 -8.35 -37.66 -31.74
CA SER A 415 -8.78 -39.06 -31.77
C SER A 415 -7.72 -40.00 -32.38
N ASP A 416 -6.61 -40.14 -31.66
CA ASP A 416 -6.24 -41.41 -31.04
C ASP A 416 -5.44 -41.15 -29.76
#